data_AF-A0A6P5G3Q8-F1
#
_entry.id   AF-A0A6P5G3Q8-F1
#
_cell.length_a   1.000
_cell.length_b   1.000
_cell.length_c   1.000
_cell.angle_alpha   90.00
_cell.angle_beta   90.00
_cell.angle_gamma   90.00
#
_symmetry.space_group_name_H-M   'P 1'
#
loop_
_entity.id
_entity.type
_entity.pdbx_description
1 polymer ?
#
loop_
_entity_poly.entity_id
_entity_poly.type
_entity_poly.pdbx_seq_one_letter_code
_entity_poly.pdbx_strand_id
1 'polypeptide(L)'
;MGVLFDGNDPIYRPKSSSPVVRYVLPQRALRTLAEVARHLHAHEVALDAKVAEYQATCILKLDFAEAVGGRRRGIEMVVETAVEEMRKMGKIVRKAGKLRYWVVEVAAKGVLDPAQAAEFLVALAGVQETVQRHAACWNTHVGTLSITVVNSFYATTAAVSAAAPH
;
A
#
# COMPACT_ATOMS: atom_id res chain seq x y z
N MET A 1 11.86 -49.70 37.17
CA MET A 1 12.82 -49.60 36.05
C MET A 1 13.42 -48.21 36.08
N GLY A 2 14.61 -48.08 36.66
CA GLY A 2 15.38 -46.85 36.59
C GLY A 2 16.25 -46.85 35.35
N VAL A 3 16.40 -45.69 34.73
CA VAL A 3 17.58 -45.40 33.92
C VAL A 3 18.20 -44.14 34.50
N LEU A 4 19.27 -44.37 35.24
CA LEU A 4 20.28 -43.39 35.59
C LEU A 4 20.91 -42.91 34.27
N PHE A 5 20.92 -41.60 34.03
CA PHE A 5 22.01 -40.97 33.31
C PHE A 5 22.56 -39.88 34.22
N ASP A 6 23.76 -40.15 34.73
CA ASP A 6 24.57 -39.25 35.53
C ASP A 6 25.43 -38.37 34.60
N GLY A 7 25.55 -37.11 35.00
CA GLY A 7 26.71 -36.23 34.81
C GLY A 7 27.31 -36.05 33.42
N ASN A 8 27.07 -34.89 32.82
CA ASN A 8 28.11 -33.85 32.64
C ASN A 8 27.89 -33.06 31.33
N ASP A 9 26.97 -32.09 31.35
CA ASP A 9 27.02 -30.97 30.39
C ASP A 9 26.80 -29.66 31.15
N PRO A 10 27.77 -28.73 31.13
CA PRO A 10 27.72 -27.54 31.93
C PRO A 10 26.96 -26.43 31.17
N ILE A 11 26.02 -25.79 31.86
CA ILE A 11 25.57 -24.41 31.61
C ILE A 11 24.61 -24.22 30.42
N TYR A 12 23.31 -24.46 30.66
CA TYR A 12 22.25 -23.61 30.07
C TYR A 12 22.00 -22.42 31.02
N ARG A 13 23.00 -21.54 31.15
CA ARG A 13 22.78 -20.19 31.68
C ARG A 13 22.09 -19.43 30.54
N PRO A 14 20.88 -18.89 30.71
CA PRO A 14 20.31 -17.98 29.72
C PRO A 14 21.31 -16.85 29.55
N LYS A 15 21.93 -16.77 28.36
CA LYS A 15 22.80 -15.66 27.97
C LYS A 15 21.98 -14.40 28.16
N SER A 16 22.42 -13.60 29.13
CA SER A 16 22.23 -12.16 29.27
C SER A 16 21.05 -11.61 28.47
N SER A 17 20.00 -11.24 29.21
CA SER A 17 19.15 -10.11 28.83
C SER A 17 20.06 -9.05 28.20
N SER A 18 19.99 -8.92 26.88
CA SER A 18 20.64 -7.81 26.20
C SER A 18 20.13 -6.56 26.89
N PRO A 19 20.98 -5.63 27.36
CA PRO A 19 20.46 -4.37 27.84
C PRO A 19 19.62 -3.83 26.69
N VAL A 20 18.33 -3.60 26.94
CA VAL A 20 17.52 -2.80 26.03
C VAL A 20 18.20 -1.44 26.04
N VAL A 21 19.12 -1.24 25.09
CA VAL A 21 19.80 0.03 24.90
C VAL A 21 18.68 0.96 24.47
N ARG A 22 18.11 1.67 25.44
CA ARG A 22 17.27 2.81 25.18
C ARG A 22 18.20 3.87 24.62
N TYR A 23 18.37 3.86 23.31
CA TYR A 23 18.95 4.98 22.60
C TYR A 23 18.01 6.16 22.82
N VAL A 24 18.36 7.02 23.76
CA VAL A 24 17.67 8.28 23.95
C VAL A 24 18.13 9.19 22.82
N LEU A 25 17.25 9.39 21.84
CA LEU A 25 17.51 10.32 20.75
C LEU A 25 17.74 11.74 21.30
N PRO A 26 18.68 12.51 20.73
CA PRO A 26 18.85 13.91 21.08
C PRO A 26 17.53 14.66 20.92
N GLN A 27 17.28 15.67 21.77
CA GLN A 27 16.04 16.45 21.71
C GLN A 27 15.84 17.13 20.34
N ARG A 28 16.93 17.49 19.66
CA ARG A 28 16.90 17.99 18.28
C ARG A 28 16.33 16.95 17.30
N ALA A 29 16.80 15.71 17.36
CA ALA A 29 16.32 14.61 16.53
C ALA A 29 14.83 14.32 16.78
N LEU A 30 14.40 14.33 18.05
CA LEU A 30 13.00 14.17 18.41
C LEU A 30 12.11 15.29 17.84
N ARG A 31 12.57 16.55 17.89
CA ARG A 31 11.84 17.68 17.30
C ARG A 31 11.73 17.55 15.78
N THR A 32 12.83 17.21 15.10
CA THR A 32 12.83 17.00 13.65
C THR A 32 11.88 15.87 13.26
N LEU A 33 11.89 14.74 13.97
CA LEU A 33 10.94 13.65 13.72
C LEU A 33 9.48 14.07 13.93
N ALA A 34 9.20 14.82 15.00
CA ALA A 34 7.84 15.31 15.27
C ALA A 34 7.34 16.33 14.22
N GLU A 35 8.21 17.21 13.74
CA GLU A 35 7.90 18.16 12.67
C GLU A 35 7.61 17.45 11.35
N VAL A 36 8.48 16.52 10.97
CA VAL A 36 8.31 15.76 9.73
C VAL A 36 7.08 14.85 9.80
N ALA A 37 6.79 14.24 10.95
CA ALA A 37 5.59 13.43 11.14
C ALA A 37 4.30 14.25 11.00
N ARG A 38 4.26 15.47 11.57
CA ARG A 38 3.13 16.39 11.39
C ARG A 38 2.96 16.79 9.93
N HIS A 39 4.06 17.09 9.25
CA HIS A 39 4.03 17.45 7.82
C HIS A 39 3.55 16.27 6.95
N LEU A 40 4.02 15.05 7.21
CA LEU A 40 3.57 13.83 6.55
C LEU A 40 2.06 13.65 6.74
N HIS A 41 1.60 13.68 7.99
CA HIS A 41 0.20 13.44 8.33
C HIS A 41 -0.74 14.43 7.64
N ALA A 42 -0.42 15.73 7.68
CA ALA A 42 -1.24 16.74 7.01
C ALA A 42 -1.35 16.50 5.50
N HIS A 43 -0.25 16.09 4.85
CA HIS A 43 -0.25 15.77 3.42
C HIS A 43 -0.96 14.46 3.10
N GLU A 44 -0.81 13.42 3.93
CA GLU A 44 -1.53 12.15 3.74
C GLU A 44 -3.04 12.35 3.87
N VAL A 45 -3.51 13.10 4.88
CA VAL A 45 -4.93 13.47 5.02
C VAL A 45 -5.44 14.22 3.77
N ALA A 46 -4.64 15.13 3.20
CA ALA A 46 -5.02 15.83 1.98
C ALA A 46 -5.04 14.94 0.73
N LEU A 47 -4.23 13.87 0.68
CA LEU A 47 -4.27 12.87 -0.38
C LEU A 47 -5.46 11.92 -0.21
N ASP A 48 -5.76 11.52 1.03
CA ASP A 48 -6.91 10.66 1.36
C ASP A 48 -8.23 11.34 1.01
N ALA A 49 -8.36 12.64 1.29
CA ALA A 49 -9.51 13.43 0.86
C ALA A 49 -9.72 13.37 -0.68
N LYS A 50 -8.65 13.40 -1.46
CA LYS A 50 -8.73 13.28 -2.94
C LYS A 50 -9.10 11.87 -3.38
N VAL A 51 -8.62 10.84 -2.69
CA VAL A 51 -9.04 9.45 -2.96
C VAL A 51 -10.53 9.30 -2.69
N ALA A 52 -11.02 9.83 -1.56
CA ALA A 52 -12.43 9.81 -1.21
C ALA A 52 -13.30 10.53 -2.26
N GLU A 53 -12.84 11.68 -2.77
CA GLU A 53 -13.53 12.39 -3.86
C GLU A 53 -13.65 11.55 -5.14
N TYR A 54 -12.57 10.88 -5.56
CA TYR A 54 -12.60 10.02 -6.74
C TYR A 54 -13.46 8.77 -6.52
N GLN A 55 -13.44 8.19 -5.32
CA GLN A 55 -14.31 7.07 -4.96
C GLN A 55 -15.79 7.48 -4.98
N ALA A 56 -16.13 8.64 -4.40
CA ALA A 56 -17.48 9.18 -4.44
C ALA A 56 -17.93 9.46 -5.88
N THR A 57 -17.03 9.98 -6.73
CA THR A 57 -17.31 10.21 -8.15
C THR A 57 -17.61 8.91 -8.90
N CYS A 58 -16.86 7.83 -8.61
CA CYS A 58 -17.17 6.51 -9.15
C CYS A 58 -18.57 6.04 -8.73
N ILE A 59 -18.88 6.10 -7.43
CA ILE A 59 -20.16 5.63 -6.88
C ILE A 59 -21.33 6.40 -7.49
N LEU A 60 -21.28 7.74 -7.48
CA LEU A 60 -22.36 8.55 -8.04
C LEU A 60 -22.61 8.24 -9.53
N LYS A 61 -21.55 8.13 -10.32
CA LYS A 61 -21.68 7.83 -11.75
C LYS A 61 -22.14 6.39 -12.02
N LEU A 62 -21.82 5.45 -11.14
CA LEU A 62 -22.38 4.10 -11.17
C LEU A 62 -23.91 4.15 -10.97
N ASP A 63 -24.36 4.84 -9.92
CA ASP A 63 -25.79 4.95 -9.58
C ASP A 63 -26.60 5.61 -10.71
N PHE A 64 -26.05 6.66 -11.36
CA PHE A 64 -26.73 7.34 -12.47
C PHE A 64 -26.76 6.54 -13.77
N ALA A 65 -25.72 5.72 -14.04
CA ALA A 65 -25.69 4.89 -15.24
C ALA A 65 -26.71 3.74 -15.18
N GLU A 66 -26.99 3.24 -13.98
CA GLU A 66 -28.07 2.28 -13.73
C GLU A 66 -29.46 2.92 -13.94
N ALA A 67 -29.60 4.20 -13.58
CA ALA A 67 -30.88 4.93 -13.68
C ALA A 67 -31.25 5.44 -15.08
N VAL A 68 -30.28 5.70 -15.98
CA VAL A 68 -30.50 6.48 -17.22
C VAL A 68 -30.25 5.69 -18.52
N GLY A 69 -29.54 4.56 -18.49
CA GLY A 69 -29.07 3.86 -19.69
C GLY A 69 -29.62 2.43 -19.86
N GLY A 70 -30.02 2.06 -21.08
CA GLY A 70 -30.20 0.65 -21.43
C GLY A 70 -28.92 -0.15 -21.13
N ARG A 71 -29.09 -1.39 -20.63
CA ARG A 71 -28.04 -2.22 -19.97
C ARG A 71 -26.64 -2.13 -20.57
N ARG A 72 -26.49 -2.11 -21.90
CA ARG A 72 -25.18 -2.08 -22.59
C ARG A 72 -24.50 -0.70 -22.58
N ARG A 73 -25.25 0.39 -22.75
CA ARG A 73 -24.71 1.76 -22.86
C ARG A 73 -24.36 2.36 -21.49
N GLY A 74 -25.09 1.94 -20.44
CA GLY A 74 -24.76 2.26 -19.05
C GLY A 74 -23.44 1.61 -18.58
N ILE A 75 -23.22 0.34 -18.93
CA ILE A 75 -22.00 -0.41 -18.55
C ILE A 75 -20.74 0.22 -19.17
N GLU A 76 -20.77 0.62 -20.44
CA GLU A 76 -19.62 1.23 -21.12
C GLU A 76 -19.18 2.54 -20.46
N MET A 77 -20.13 3.44 -20.20
CA MET A 77 -19.90 4.72 -19.52
C MET A 77 -19.39 4.54 -18.08
N VAL A 78 -19.86 3.52 -17.38
CA VAL A 78 -19.38 3.12 -16.05
C VAL A 78 -17.92 2.69 -16.08
N VAL A 79 -17.57 1.81 -17.01
CA VAL A 79 -16.21 1.28 -17.13
C VAL A 79 -15.23 2.40 -17.47
N GLU A 80 -15.57 3.27 -18.43
CA GLU A 80 -14.74 4.43 -18.78
C GLU A 80 -14.51 5.36 -17.59
N THR A 81 -15.58 5.64 -16.83
CA THR A 81 -15.49 6.44 -15.61
C THR A 81 -14.57 5.79 -14.58
N ALA A 82 -14.80 4.52 -14.28
CA ALA A 82 -14.01 3.79 -13.29
C ALA A 82 -12.53 3.78 -13.67
N VAL A 83 -12.21 3.55 -14.95
CA VAL A 83 -10.83 3.57 -15.45
C VAL A 83 -10.18 4.95 -15.27
N GLU A 84 -10.86 6.05 -15.61
CA GLU A 84 -10.28 7.39 -15.45
C GLU A 84 -10.10 7.77 -13.97
N GLU A 85 -11.07 7.48 -13.10
CA GLU A 85 -10.93 7.76 -11.67
C GLU A 85 -9.84 6.87 -11.02
N MET A 86 -9.73 5.59 -11.40
CA MET A 86 -8.63 4.72 -10.98
C MET A 86 -7.27 5.26 -11.46
N ARG A 87 -7.19 5.82 -12.67
CA ARG A 87 -5.98 6.47 -13.17
C ARG A 87 -5.59 7.68 -12.32
N LYS A 88 -6.56 8.47 -11.87
CA LYS A 88 -6.33 9.59 -10.94
C LYS A 88 -5.87 9.10 -9.58
N MET A 89 -6.49 8.06 -9.01
CA MET A 89 -6.02 7.41 -7.78
C MET A 89 -4.58 6.91 -7.91
N GLY A 90 -4.22 6.28 -9.04
CA GLY A 90 -2.84 5.86 -9.31
C GLY A 90 -1.84 7.02 -9.32
N LYS A 91 -2.24 8.23 -9.75
CA LYS A 91 -1.41 9.43 -9.61
C LYS A 91 -1.24 9.85 -8.14
N ILE A 92 -2.28 9.71 -7.32
CA ILE A 92 -2.23 9.98 -5.87
C ILE A 92 -1.30 9.02 -5.16
N VAL A 93 -1.37 7.71 -5.46
CA VAL A 93 -0.45 6.70 -4.90
C VAL A 93 1.01 7.06 -5.19
N ARG A 94 1.32 7.47 -6.43
CA ARG A 94 2.67 7.94 -6.78
C ARG A 94 3.09 9.18 -6.00
N LYS A 95 2.17 10.13 -5.76
CA LYS A 95 2.45 11.32 -4.94
C LYS A 95 2.70 10.95 -3.47
N ALA A 96 1.89 10.07 -2.90
CA ALA A 96 2.07 9.56 -1.54
C ALA A 96 3.43 8.85 -1.39
N GLY A 97 3.82 8.03 -2.37
CA GLY A 97 5.13 7.38 -2.38
C GLY A 97 6.29 8.36 -2.35
N LYS A 98 6.24 9.41 -3.19
CA LYS A 98 7.26 10.49 -3.19
C LYS A 98 7.32 11.23 -1.86
N LEU A 99 6.16 11.54 -1.28
CA LEU A 99 6.06 12.21 0.01
C LEU A 99 6.70 11.39 1.13
N ARG A 100 6.38 10.09 1.21
CA ARG A 100 6.96 9.19 2.22
C ARG A 100 8.47 9.05 2.07
N TYR A 101 8.96 8.97 0.83
CA TYR A 101 10.39 8.93 0.58
C TYR A 101 11.08 10.22 1.04
N TRP A 102 10.53 11.38 0.68
CA TRP A 102 11.06 12.67 1.11
C TRP A 102 11.10 12.80 2.65
N VAL A 103 10.05 12.33 3.34
CA VAL A 103 10.01 12.29 4.81
C VAL A 103 11.15 11.45 5.39
N VAL A 104 11.38 10.26 4.84
CA VAL A 104 12.49 9.40 5.27
C VAL A 104 13.83 10.07 5.01
N GLU A 105 13.99 10.75 3.88
CA GLU A 105 15.22 11.50 3.55
C GLU A 105 15.50 12.62 4.56
N VAL A 106 14.48 13.43 4.88
CA VAL A 106 14.61 14.53 5.86
C VAL A 106 14.86 13.97 7.26
N ALA A 107 14.17 12.90 7.65
CA ALA A 107 14.36 12.24 8.94
C ALA A 107 15.77 11.67 9.08
N ALA A 108 16.27 10.97 8.07
CA ALA A 108 17.62 10.40 8.07
C ALA A 108 18.68 11.48 8.25
N LYS A 109 18.61 12.57 7.48
CA LYS A 109 19.54 13.71 7.58
C LYS A 109 19.42 14.50 8.90
N GLY A 110 18.26 14.43 9.55
CA GLY A 110 18.01 15.11 10.83
C GLY A 110 18.40 14.32 12.06
N VAL A 111 18.47 12.98 11.96
CA VAL A 111 18.72 12.06 13.08
C VAL A 111 20.14 11.48 13.05
N LEU A 112 20.64 11.16 11.86
CA LEU A 112 21.93 10.51 11.67
C LEU A 112 23.03 11.52 11.40
N ASP A 113 24.28 11.13 11.64
CA ASP A 113 25.41 11.91 11.11
C ASP A 113 25.46 11.82 9.57
N PRO A 114 26.16 12.75 8.88
CA PRO A 114 26.15 12.80 7.43
C PRO A 114 26.63 11.52 6.73
N ALA A 115 27.59 10.80 7.31
CA ALA A 115 28.09 9.56 6.72
C ALA A 115 27.05 8.44 6.86
N GLN A 116 26.50 8.27 8.06
CA GLN A 116 25.42 7.33 8.33
C GLN A 116 24.17 7.60 7.50
N ALA A 117 23.79 8.88 7.34
CA ALA A 117 22.65 9.26 6.50
C ALA A 117 22.89 8.89 5.03
N ALA A 118 24.10 9.11 4.51
CA ALA A 118 24.44 8.74 3.14
C ALA A 118 24.37 7.22 2.93
N GLU A 119 24.98 6.44 3.82
CA GLU A 119 24.93 4.97 3.77
C GLU A 119 23.49 4.45 3.84
N PHE A 120 22.69 4.99 4.76
CA PHE A 120 21.28 4.64 4.90
C PHE A 120 20.47 4.92 3.62
N LEU A 121 20.65 6.11 3.02
CA LEU A 121 19.90 6.50 1.82
C LEU A 121 20.31 5.69 0.58
N VAL A 122 21.59 5.33 0.47
CA VAL A 122 22.06 4.40 -0.58
C VAL A 122 21.43 3.02 -0.41
N ALA A 123 21.43 2.48 0.81
CA ALA A 123 20.79 1.19 1.10
C ALA A 123 19.28 1.23 0.80
N LEU A 124 18.60 2.31 1.18
CA LEU A 124 17.18 2.52 0.89
C LEU A 124 16.90 2.57 -0.61
N ALA A 125 17.72 3.27 -1.39
CA ALA A 125 17.60 3.33 -2.85
C ALA A 125 17.75 1.93 -3.47
N GLY A 126 18.68 1.10 -2.99
CA GLY A 126 18.83 -0.29 -3.44
C GLY A 126 17.61 -1.17 -3.17
N VAL A 127 16.95 -0.98 -2.02
CA VAL A 127 15.68 -1.66 -1.71
C VAL A 127 14.58 -1.18 -2.66
N GLN A 128 14.47 0.12 -2.89
CA GLN A 128 13.45 0.68 -3.80
C GLN A 128 13.61 0.18 -5.24
N GLU A 129 14.84 0.12 -5.73
CA GLU A 129 15.13 -0.41 -7.06
C GLU A 129 14.71 -1.87 -7.19
N THR A 130 14.96 -2.68 -6.15
CA THR A 130 14.56 -4.08 -6.11
C THR A 130 13.05 -4.24 -6.13
N VAL A 131 12.33 -3.43 -5.35
CA VAL A 131 10.86 -3.40 -5.37
C VAL A 131 10.34 -2.96 -6.75
N GLN A 132 10.95 -1.96 -7.38
CA GLN A 132 10.56 -1.51 -8.72
C GLN A 132 10.79 -2.58 -9.78
N ARG A 133 11.93 -3.30 -9.74
CA ARG A 133 12.18 -4.45 -10.62
C ARG A 133 11.15 -5.55 -10.43
N HIS A 134 10.81 -5.88 -9.18
CA HIS A 134 9.76 -6.86 -8.89
C HIS A 134 8.39 -6.40 -9.40
N ALA A 135 8.02 -5.14 -9.20
CA ALA A 135 6.77 -4.60 -9.70
C ALA A 135 6.71 -4.59 -11.24
N ALA A 136 7.81 -4.26 -11.91
CA ALA A 136 7.92 -4.32 -13.36
C ALA A 136 7.76 -5.77 -13.87
N CYS A 137 8.47 -6.71 -13.26
CA CYS A 137 8.37 -8.14 -13.57
C CYS A 137 6.93 -8.68 -13.36
N TRP A 138 6.31 -8.30 -12.24
CA TRP A 138 4.91 -8.64 -11.95
C TRP A 138 3.96 -8.10 -13.02
N ASN A 139 4.10 -6.82 -13.40
CA ASN A 139 3.26 -6.23 -14.44
C ASN A 139 3.45 -6.90 -15.80
N THR A 140 4.67 -7.35 -16.12
CA THR A 140 4.91 -8.14 -17.35
C THR A 140 4.32 -9.55 -17.28
N HIS A 141 4.26 -10.14 -16.09
CA HIS A 141 3.73 -11.50 -15.88
C HIS A 141 2.19 -11.53 -15.89
N VAL A 142 1.55 -10.56 -15.25
CA VAL A 142 0.08 -10.46 -15.18
C VAL A 142 -0.52 -9.89 -16.47
N GLY A 143 0.30 -9.25 -17.31
CA GLY A 143 -0.16 -8.55 -18.51
C GLY A 143 -1.01 -7.32 -18.18
N THR A 144 -1.54 -6.65 -19.21
CA THR A 144 -2.55 -5.61 -18.99
C THR A 144 -3.80 -6.28 -18.44
N LEU A 145 -4.19 -5.96 -17.20
CA LEU A 145 -5.49 -6.33 -16.66
C LEU A 145 -6.58 -5.63 -17.49
N SER A 146 -7.00 -6.24 -18.59
CA SER A 146 -8.25 -5.86 -19.24
C SER A 146 -9.37 -6.39 -18.35
N ILE A 147 -10.19 -5.49 -17.81
CA ILE A 147 -11.53 -5.87 -17.38
C ILE A 147 -12.25 -6.23 -18.69
N THR A 148 -12.13 -7.49 -19.11
CA THR A 148 -13.05 -8.03 -20.10
C THR A 148 -14.41 -7.93 -19.43
N VAL A 149 -15.32 -7.16 -20.02
CA VAL A 149 -16.74 -7.18 -19.63
C VAL A 149 -17.16 -8.64 -19.77
N VAL A 150 -17.13 -9.38 -18.66
CA VAL A 150 -17.38 -10.80 -18.70
C VAL A 150 -18.84 -10.93 -19.08
N ASN A 151 -19.09 -11.47 -20.26
CA ASN A 151 -20.39 -11.96 -20.71
C ASN A 151 -21.05 -12.95 -19.71
N SER A 152 -20.46 -13.24 -18.54
CA SER A 152 -20.97 -14.13 -17.50
C SER A 152 -22.10 -13.53 -16.66
N PHE A 153 -22.26 -12.21 -16.63
CA PHE A 153 -23.42 -11.61 -15.93
C PHE A 153 -24.73 -11.92 -16.67
N TYR A 154 -24.69 -12.01 -18.01
CA TYR A 154 -25.86 -12.36 -18.83
C TYR A 154 -26.23 -13.85 -18.73
N ALA A 155 -25.26 -14.75 -18.54
CA ALA A 155 -25.53 -16.18 -18.38
C ALA A 155 -26.25 -16.50 -17.06
N THR A 156 -25.93 -15.77 -15.99
CA THR A 156 -26.48 -16.04 -14.66
C THR A 156 -27.91 -15.48 -14.50
N THR A 157 -28.21 -14.31 -15.08
CA THR A 157 -29.57 -13.73 -14.99
C THR A 157 -30.57 -14.40 -15.94
N ALA A 158 -30.12 -14.96 -17.07
CA ALA A 158 -30.99 -15.72 -17.96
C ALA A 158 -31.47 -17.02 -17.30
N ALA A 159 -30.59 -17.71 -16.57
CA ALA A 159 -30.94 -18.93 -15.82
C ALA A 159 -31.90 -18.65 -14.64
N VAL A 160 -31.76 -17.50 -13.97
CA VAL A 160 -32.66 -17.11 -12.86
C VAL A 160 -34.05 -16.69 -13.37
N SER A 161 -34.15 -16.04 -14.54
CA SER A 161 -35.46 -15.69 -15.12
C SER A 161 -36.20 -16.87 -15.76
N ALA A 162 -35.48 -17.92 -16.17
CA ALA A 162 -36.05 -19.14 -16.73
C ALA A 162 -36.52 -20.15 -15.67
N ALA A 163 -36.17 -19.93 -14.39
CA ALA A 163 -36.46 -20.85 -13.28
C ALA A 163 -37.60 -20.37 -12.35
N ALA A 164 -38.28 -19.27 -12.66
CA ALA A 164 -39.46 -18.83 -11.91
C ALA A 164 -40.73 -19.52 -12.46
N PRO A 165 -41.42 -20.38 -11.69
CA PRO A 165 -42.70 -20.94 -12.10
C PRO A 165 -43.81 -19.88 -11.97
N HIS A 166 -44.73 -19.88 -12.94
CA HIS A 166 -46.01 -19.18 -12.90
C HIS A 166 -46.93 -19.69 -11.78
#